data_AF-A0A2E6KUE2-F1
#
_entry.id   AF-A0A2E6KUE2-F1
#
_cell.length_a   1.000
_cell.length_b   1.000
_cell.length_c   1.000
_cell.angle_alpha   90.00
_cell.angle_beta   90.00
_cell.angle_gamma   90.00
#
_symmetry.space_group_name_H-M   'P 1'
#
loop_
_entity.id
_entity.type
_entity.pdbx_description
1 polymer ?
#
loop_
_entity_poly.entity_id
_entity_poly.type
_entity_poly.pdbx_seq_one_letter_code
_entity_poly.pdbx_strand_id
1 'polypeptide(L)'
;MELPLVCVVLSGCTVDEMLKDAAMATASGADVVEVRLDRLWVNEVFPEPSEEDAEDTKPRRNQRPDPEYVPQPLDSVDLATVLDSFKQGLELPVILTCRSEAQGGYFPGTEGERLEVLREGIKSGPSWVDLEFEIDENARNELVELASGNTKVICSQHSSEKPPPASEIVTEIEEMSSLGDMVKVCYATGGSEGSLRLFEAAWELRESEINSSIMGMGSGGDWPRIHAPLLRQYMVYSTMQVGWHLAYKGKINRSDLSTAWELLGYLD
;
A
#
# COMPACT_ATOMS: atom_id res chain seq x y z
N MET A 1 14.77 5.03 -19.82
CA MET A 1 13.45 4.48 -19.45
C MET A 1 12.82 5.45 -18.45
N GLU A 2 11.53 5.74 -18.50
CA GLU A 2 10.90 6.52 -17.42
C GLU A 2 10.73 5.62 -16.19
N LEU A 3 11.16 6.09 -15.02
CA LEU A 3 11.08 5.31 -13.79
C LEU A 3 9.71 5.51 -13.12
N PRO A 4 9.13 4.47 -12.50
CA PRO A 4 7.91 4.59 -11.72
C PRO A 4 8.14 5.49 -10.50
N LEU A 5 7.08 6.17 -10.05
CA LEU A 5 7.08 6.81 -8.74
C LEU A 5 7.27 5.76 -7.63
N VAL A 6 8.14 6.02 -6.66
CA VAL A 6 8.31 5.16 -5.50
C VAL A 6 7.51 5.69 -4.32
N CYS A 7 6.44 4.98 -4.00
CA CYS A 7 5.61 5.22 -2.82
C CYS A 7 6.12 4.39 -1.64
N VAL A 8 6.36 5.02 -0.49
CA VAL A 8 6.65 4.30 0.76
C VAL A 8 5.43 4.30 1.67
N VAL A 9 4.94 3.11 2.01
CA VAL A 9 3.84 2.93 2.96
C VAL A 9 4.35 3.09 4.38
N LEU A 10 3.80 4.07 5.11
CA LEU A 10 4.16 4.33 6.49
C LEU A 10 3.61 3.18 7.37
N SER A 11 4.47 2.63 8.22
CA SER A 11 4.21 1.41 8.96
C SER A 11 3.81 1.64 10.42
N GLY A 12 3.95 2.86 10.92
CA GLY A 12 3.53 3.23 12.28
C GLY A 12 2.05 3.04 12.57
N CYS A 13 1.72 2.94 13.84
CA CYS A 13 0.35 2.95 14.38
C CYS A 13 0.05 4.24 15.15
N THR A 14 1.02 5.16 15.24
CA THR A 14 0.87 6.49 15.82
C THR A 14 1.36 7.56 14.84
N VAL A 15 0.93 8.80 15.04
CA VAL A 15 1.40 9.95 14.25
C VAL A 15 2.92 10.08 14.32
N ASP A 16 3.50 10.00 15.52
CA ASP A 16 4.96 10.12 15.73
C ASP A 16 5.76 9.04 14.98
N GLU A 17 5.27 7.80 14.96
CA GLU A 17 5.91 6.72 14.21
C GLU A 17 5.79 6.94 12.71
N MET A 18 4.60 7.32 12.21
CA MET A 18 4.41 7.61 10.79
C MET A 18 5.27 8.80 10.33
N LEU A 19 5.42 9.85 11.14
CA LEU A 19 6.31 10.98 10.84
C LEU A 19 7.79 10.57 10.80
N LYS A 20 8.22 9.67 11.71
CA LYS A 20 9.58 9.11 11.66
C LYS A 20 9.80 8.27 10.40
N ASP A 21 8.83 7.42 10.04
CA ASP A 21 8.86 6.63 8.82
C ASP A 21 8.94 7.53 7.57
N ALA A 22 8.19 8.63 7.55
CA ALA A 22 8.19 9.59 6.45
C ALA A 22 9.52 10.33 6.32
N ALA A 23 10.15 10.72 7.44
CA ALA A 23 11.48 11.30 7.44
C ALA A 23 12.53 10.33 6.88
N MET A 24 12.45 9.04 7.25
CA MET A 24 13.32 8.00 6.69
C MET A 24 13.06 7.74 5.21
N ALA A 25 11.79 7.77 4.78
CA ALA A 25 11.39 7.64 3.37
C ALA A 25 11.96 8.79 2.53
N THR A 26 11.86 10.02 3.03
CA THR A 26 12.43 11.23 2.41
C THR A 26 13.94 11.11 2.26
N ALA A 27 14.64 10.73 3.33
CA ALA A 27 16.09 10.51 3.30
C ALA A 27 16.52 9.39 2.33
N SER A 28 15.65 8.41 2.09
CA SER A 28 15.88 7.30 1.16
C SER A 28 15.47 7.60 -0.28
N GLY A 29 15.02 8.83 -0.58
CA GLY A 29 14.61 9.25 -1.91
C GLY A 29 13.30 8.62 -2.39
N ALA A 30 12.31 8.46 -1.50
CA ALA A 30 10.94 8.18 -1.91
C ALA A 30 10.32 9.41 -2.61
N ASP A 31 9.44 9.17 -3.57
CA ASP A 31 8.73 10.24 -4.30
C ASP A 31 7.41 10.62 -3.62
N VAL A 32 6.78 9.65 -2.95
CA VAL A 32 5.47 9.78 -2.31
C VAL A 32 5.44 8.93 -1.04
N VAL A 33 4.64 9.32 -0.05
CA VAL A 33 4.33 8.49 1.13
C VAL A 33 2.85 8.15 1.20
N GLU A 34 2.52 6.92 1.58
CA GLU A 34 1.14 6.52 1.89
C GLU A 34 0.91 6.51 3.40
N VAL A 35 0.03 7.40 3.84
CA VAL A 35 -0.49 7.45 5.21
C VAL A 35 -1.73 6.56 5.28
N ARG A 36 -1.62 5.49 6.06
CA ARG A 36 -2.71 4.56 6.34
C ARG A 36 -3.47 4.98 7.60
N LEU A 37 -4.49 5.83 7.44
CA LEU A 37 -5.29 6.35 8.56
C LEU A 37 -5.91 5.22 9.39
N ASP A 38 -6.35 4.14 8.74
CA ASP A 38 -6.93 2.97 9.41
C ASP A 38 -6.00 2.35 10.46
N ARG A 39 -4.68 2.51 10.33
CA ARG A 39 -3.69 1.99 11.29
C ARG A 39 -3.60 2.77 12.60
N LEU A 40 -4.18 3.97 12.66
CA LEU A 40 -4.19 4.78 13.89
C LEU A 40 -5.13 4.19 14.95
N TRP A 41 -6.08 3.34 14.53
CA TRP A 41 -7.03 2.66 15.42
C TRP A 41 -6.57 1.27 15.85
N VAL A 42 -5.28 0.96 15.75
CA VAL A 42 -4.71 -0.29 16.27
C VAL A 42 -3.44 -0.02 17.06
N ASN A 43 -3.17 -0.87 18.05
CA ASN A 43 -1.87 -0.94 18.72
C ASN A 43 -1.09 -2.13 18.17
N GLU A 44 0.16 -1.90 17.78
CA GLU A 44 1.07 -2.97 17.38
C GLU A 44 1.64 -3.67 18.62
N VAL A 45 1.42 -4.98 18.74
CA VAL A 45 1.89 -5.80 19.85
C VAL A 45 2.69 -6.98 19.30
N PHE A 46 3.91 -7.18 19.81
CA PHE A 46 4.69 -8.35 19.47
C PHE A 46 4.40 -9.47 20.47
N PRO A 47 3.97 -10.67 20.02
CA PRO A 47 3.72 -11.77 20.93
C PRO A 47 5.03 -12.21 21.62
N GLU A 48 4.93 -12.56 22.90
CA GLU A 48 6.06 -13.11 23.65
C GLU A 48 6.42 -14.52 23.12
N PRO A 49 7.71 -14.92 23.12
CA PRO A 49 8.11 -16.28 22.73
C PRO A 49 7.45 -17.30 23.67
N SER A 50 6.84 -18.35 23.12
CA SER A 50 6.21 -19.38 23.95
C SER A 50 7.25 -20.31 24.61
N GLU A 51 6.92 -20.93 25.74
CA GLU A 51 7.83 -21.89 26.41
C GLU A 51 8.13 -23.12 25.53
N GLU A 52 7.23 -23.50 24.63
CA GLU A 52 7.46 -24.58 23.64
C GLU A 52 8.51 -24.19 22.58
N ASP A 53 8.69 -22.89 22.31
CA ASP A 53 9.74 -22.40 21.41
C ASP A 53 11.15 -22.51 22.03
N ALA A 54 11.24 -22.72 23.34
CA ALA A 54 12.50 -22.85 24.07
C ALA A 54 13.07 -24.30 24.07
N GLU A 55 12.24 -25.32 23.83
CA GLU A 55 12.66 -26.74 23.80
C GLU A 55 13.07 -27.24 22.40
N ASP A 56 12.77 -26.50 21.33
CA ASP A 56 13.08 -26.90 19.95
C ASP A 56 14.57 -26.67 19.63
N THR A 57 15.38 -27.73 19.72
CA THR A 57 16.85 -27.73 19.48
C THR A 57 17.27 -27.53 18.02
N LYS A 58 16.32 -27.31 17.10
CA LYS A 58 16.63 -26.88 15.73
C LYS A 58 16.70 -25.36 15.70
N PRO A 59 17.71 -24.75 15.06
CA PRO A 59 17.75 -23.30 14.90
C PRO A 59 16.55 -22.88 14.04
N ARG A 60 15.44 -22.53 14.68
CA ARG A 60 14.36 -21.78 14.03
C ARG A 60 15.03 -20.49 13.58
N ARG A 61 15.28 -20.39 12.25
CA ARG A 61 15.73 -19.16 11.58
C ARG A 61 15.05 -18.00 12.30
N ASN A 62 15.80 -17.09 12.93
CA ASN A 62 15.32 -15.90 13.64
C ASN A 62 14.14 -15.22 12.91
N GLN A 63 12.93 -15.73 13.10
CA GLN A 63 11.70 -15.18 12.60
C GLN A 63 11.14 -14.47 13.80
N ARG A 64 11.37 -13.15 13.84
CA ARG A 64 10.61 -12.31 14.76
C ARG A 64 9.13 -12.57 14.42
N PRO A 65 8.30 -12.98 15.39
CA PRO A 65 6.90 -13.24 15.12
C PRO A 65 6.25 -11.98 14.56
N ASP A 66 5.26 -12.20 13.69
CA ASP A 66 4.52 -11.10 13.10
C ASP A 66 3.78 -10.34 14.20
N PRO A 67 3.75 -9.00 14.12
CA PRO A 67 3.02 -8.21 15.09
C PRO A 67 1.52 -8.47 14.96
N GLU A 68 0.86 -8.51 16.12
CA GLU A 68 -0.58 -8.48 16.22
C GLU A 68 -1.05 -7.02 16.31
N TYR A 69 -2.19 -6.72 15.69
CA TYR A 69 -2.80 -5.40 15.71
C TYR A 69 -4.06 -5.46 16.57
N VAL A 70 -3.99 -4.84 17.75
CA VAL A 70 -5.11 -4.82 18.70
C VAL A 70 -5.98 -3.60 18.43
N PRO A 71 -7.27 -3.76 18.06
CA PRO A 71 -8.17 -2.64 17.77
C PRO A 71 -8.35 -1.69 18.95
N GLN A 72 -8.53 -0.42 18.63
CA GLN A 72 -8.84 0.66 19.55
C GLN A 72 -10.24 1.21 19.26
N PRO A 73 -10.94 1.78 20.26
CA PRO A 73 -12.23 2.44 20.06
C PRO A 73 -12.17 3.55 19.00
N LEU A 74 -13.27 3.81 18.28
CA LEU A 74 -13.31 4.84 17.25
C LEU A 74 -12.93 6.24 17.78
N ASP A 75 -13.32 6.55 19.02
CA ASP A 75 -13.04 7.82 19.71
C ASP A 75 -11.61 7.92 20.29
N SER A 76 -10.77 6.89 20.10
CA SER A 76 -9.35 6.94 20.50
C SER A 76 -8.50 7.87 19.62
N VAL A 77 -9.00 8.26 18.44
CA VAL A 77 -8.30 9.09 17.47
C VAL A 77 -9.04 10.40 17.26
N ASP A 78 -8.39 11.53 17.57
CA ASP A 78 -8.83 12.85 17.14
C ASP A 78 -8.34 13.13 15.71
N LEU A 79 -9.21 12.84 14.74
CA LEU A 79 -8.88 12.94 13.32
C LEU A 79 -8.42 14.35 12.91
N ALA A 80 -9.01 15.40 13.47
CA ALA A 80 -8.65 16.77 13.10
C ALA A 80 -7.19 17.08 13.51
N THR A 81 -6.84 16.76 14.75
CA THR A 81 -5.47 16.92 15.26
C THR A 81 -4.46 16.06 14.50
N VAL A 82 -4.84 14.83 14.14
CA VAL A 82 -4.02 13.93 13.33
C VAL A 82 -3.73 14.52 11.95
N LEU A 83 -4.76 14.97 11.23
CA LEU A 83 -4.61 15.53 9.88
C LEU A 83 -3.78 16.81 9.90
N ASP A 84 -3.96 17.67 10.90
CA ASP A 84 -3.14 18.87 11.10
C ASP A 84 -1.67 18.52 11.35
N SER A 85 -1.40 17.45 12.11
CA SER A 85 -0.04 16.98 12.38
C SER A 85 0.64 16.46 11.10
N PHE A 86 -0.07 15.67 10.29
CA PHE A 86 0.46 15.19 9.00
C PHE A 86 0.71 16.33 8.02
N LYS A 87 -0.19 17.31 7.95
CA LYS A 87 -0.03 18.49 7.09
C LYS A 87 1.21 19.31 7.43
N GLN A 88 1.61 19.33 8.69
CA GLN A 88 2.79 20.07 9.16
C GLN A 88 4.09 19.24 9.08
N GLY A 89 4.00 17.92 9.28
CA GLY A 89 5.15 17.05 9.45
C GLY A 89 5.58 16.25 8.21
N LEU A 90 4.76 16.19 7.16
CA LEU A 90 5.08 15.46 5.94
C LEU A 90 5.59 16.40 4.84
N GLU A 91 6.81 16.15 4.38
CA GLU A 91 7.47 16.95 3.33
C GLU A 91 7.19 16.42 1.91
N LEU A 92 7.02 15.11 1.77
CA LEU A 92 6.74 14.46 0.49
C LEU A 92 5.25 14.56 0.13
N PRO A 93 4.90 14.48 -1.18
CA PRO A 93 3.54 14.21 -1.62
C PRO A 93 2.91 13.04 -0.84
N VAL A 94 1.64 13.20 -0.47
CA VAL A 94 0.93 12.26 0.41
C VAL A 94 -0.19 11.56 -0.34
N ILE A 95 -0.25 10.24 -0.22
CA ILE A 95 -1.46 9.43 -0.45
C ILE A 95 -2.13 9.24 0.90
N LEU A 96 -3.38 9.70 1.04
CA LEU A 96 -4.23 9.34 2.18
C LEU A 96 -5.08 8.11 1.84
N THR A 97 -5.01 7.11 2.70
CA THR A 97 -5.73 5.85 2.57
C THR A 97 -6.41 5.51 3.89
N CYS A 98 -7.70 5.17 3.85
CA CYS A 98 -8.40 4.54 4.96
C CYS A 98 -8.95 3.18 4.48
N ARG A 99 -8.12 2.14 4.58
CA ARG A 99 -8.43 0.80 4.05
C ARG A 99 -9.55 0.15 4.88
N SER A 100 -10.54 -0.44 4.23
CA SER A 100 -11.60 -1.20 4.89
C SER A 100 -11.09 -2.54 5.42
N GLU A 101 -11.74 -3.10 6.45
CA GLU A 101 -11.39 -4.44 6.96
C GLU A 101 -11.51 -5.53 5.88
N ALA A 102 -12.52 -5.43 5.00
CA ALA A 102 -12.72 -6.35 3.87
C ALA A 102 -11.51 -6.41 2.92
N GLN A 103 -10.76 -5.30 2.80
CA GLN A 103 -9.56 -5.18 1.99
C GLN A 103 -8.27 -5.20 2.83
N GLY A 104 -8.32 -5.71 4.06
CA GLY A 104 -7.15 -5.88 4.94
C GLY A 104 -6.69 -4.63 5.68
N GLY A 105 -7.61 -3.70 5.92
CA GLY A 105 -7.44 -2.53 6.79
C GLY A 105 -7.85 -2.80 8.23
N TYR A 106 -7.74 -1.74 9.05
CA TYR A 106 -7.93 -1.82 10.51
C TYR A 106 -8.91 -0.77 11.05
N PHE A 107 -9.73 -0.15 10.18
CA PHE A 107 -10.68 0.86 10.61
C PHE A 107 -11.84 0.21 11.39
N PRO A 108 -12.08 0.58 12.66
CA PRO A 108 -13.01 -0.15 13.54
C PRO A 108 -14.47 0.29 13.40
N GLY A 109 -14.75 1.34 12.62
CA GLY A 109 -16.07 1.93 12.45
C GLY A 109 -16.86 1.32 11.30
N THR A 110 -18.08 1.82 11.14
CA THR A 110 -18.96 1.52 10.00
C THR A 110 -18.43 2.14 8.70
N GLU A 111 -18.93 1.66 7.56
CA GLU A 111 -18.58 2.25 6.26
C GLU A 111 -18.94 3.75 6.18
N GLY A 112 -20.07 4.16 6.74
CA GLY A 112 -20.43 5.58 6.80
C GLY A 112 -19.41 6.43 7.55
N GLU A 113 -18.91 5.93 8.69
CA GLU A 113 -17.85 6.61 9.47
C GLU A 113 -16.52 6.61 8.72
N ARG A 114 -16.19 5.53 7.99
CA ARG A 114 -14.99 5.46 7.15
C ARG A 114 -15.04 6.47 6.02
N LEU A 115 -16.19 6.64 5.38
CA LEU A 115 -16.40 7.65 4.34
C LEU A 115 -16.25 9.07 4.88
N GLU A 116 -16.69 9.36 6.12
CA GLU A 116 -16.41 10.65 6.77
C GLU A 116 -14.91 10.85 7.01
N VAL A 117 -14.16 9.82 7.42
CA VAL A 117 -12.70 9.90 7.53
C VAL A 117 -12.06 10.24 6.19
N LEU A 118 -12.51 9.61 5.10
CA LEU A 118 -12.03 9.92 3.75
C LEU A 118 -12.39 11.36 3.32
N ARG A 119 -13.61 11.84 3.62
CA ARG A 119 -14.04 13.21 3.33
C ARG A 119 -13.14 14.24 4.03
N GLU A 120 -12.92 14.09 5.33
CA GLU A 120 -12.03 14.99 6.08
C GLU A 120 -10.57 14.86 5.63
N GLY A 121 -10.13 13.65 5.32
CA GLY A 121 -8.83 13.38 4.72
C GLY A 121 -8.64 14.16 3.41
N ILE A 122 -9.59 14.11 2.49
CA ILE A 122 -9.53 14.86 1.22
C ILE A 122 -9.50 16.38 1.47
N LYS A 123 -10.32 16.89 2.39
CA LYS A 123 -10.34 18.32 2.76
C LYS A 123 -9.01 18.82 3.32
N SER A 124 -8.21 17.93 3.93
CA SER A 124 -6.86 18.28 4.41
C SER A 124 -5.87 18.64 3.28
N GLY A 125 -6.18 18.21 2.04
CA GLY A 125 -5.46 18.55 0.81
C GLY A 125 -4.26 17.65 0.49
N PRO A 126 -4.38 16.30 0.53
CA PRO A 126 -3.30 15.41 0.12
C PRO A 126 -3.04 15.50 -1.39
N SER A 127 -1.90 14.99 -1.85
CA SER A 127 -1.63 14.91 -3.29
C SER A 127 -2.46 13.81 -3.96
N TRP A 128 -2.78 12.75 -3.21
CA TRP A 128 -3.59 11.63 -3.65
C TRP A 128 -4.53 11.14 -2.54
N VAL A 129 -5.65 10.57 -2.94
CA VAL A 129 -6.53 9.77 -2.08
C VAL A 129 -6.72 8.39 -2.68
N ASP A 130 -6.64 7.34 -1.87
CA ASP A 130 -6.95 5.96 -2.26
C ASP A 130 -8.42 5.68 -1.95
N LEU A 131 -9.20 5.46 -3.01
CA LEU A 131 -10.62 5.12 -2.96
C LEU A 131 -10.81 3.71 -3.51
N GLU A 132 -11.26 2.82 -2.63
CA GLU A 132 -11.60 1.45 -2.98
C GLU A 132 -12.68 1.41 -4.07
N PHE A 133 -12.53 0.49 -5.02
CA PHE A 133 -13.49 0.24 -6.09
C PHE A 133 -14.86 -0.18 -5.55
N GLU A 134 -14.87 -0.92 -4.43
CA GLU A 134 -16.08 -1.45 -3.81
C GLU A 134 -16.88 -0.42 -2.99
N ILE A 135 -16.40 0.83 -2.85
CA ILE A 135 -17.22 1.90 -2.27
C ILE A 135 -18.45 2.10 -3.16
N ASP A 136 -19.63 2.24 -2.55
CA ASP A 136 -20.88 2.51 -3.26
C ASP A 136 -20.71 3.64 -4.27
N GLU A 137 -21.24 3.44 -5.48
CA GLU A 137 -21.03 4.34 -6.63
C GLU A 137 -21.38 5.80 -6.31
N ASN A 138 -22.49 6.05 -5.60
CA ASN A 138 -22.90 7.43 -5.28
C ASN A 138 -21.93 8.07 -4.29
N ALA A 139 -21.60 7.36 -3.21
CA ALA A 139 -20.66 7.84 -2.20
C ALA A 139 -19.26 8.05 -2.80
N ARG A 140 -18.83 7.16 -3.69
CA ARG A 140 -17.54 7.26 -4.38
C ARG A 140 -17.52 8.48 -5.30
N ASN A 141 -18.57 8.72 -6.07
CA ASN A 141 -18.69 9.90 -6.93
C ASN A 141 -18.64 11.21 -6.13
N GLU A 142 -19.28 11.27 -4.95
CA GLU A 142 -19.16 12.41 -4.04
C GLU A 142 -17.70 12.65 -3.58
N LEU A 143 -16.97 11.58 -3.24
CA LEU A 143 -15.56 11.68 -2.83
C LEU A 143 -14.65 12.11 -3.99
N VAL A 144 -14.90 11.61 -5.20
CA VAL A 144 -14.17 12.02 -6.41
C VAL A 144 -14.44 13.49 -6.72
N GLU A 145 -15.69 13.95 -6.62
CA GLU A 145 -16.02 15.37 -6.78
C GLU A 145 -15.35 16.24 -5.71
N LEU A 146 -15.32 15.78 -4.46
CA LEU A 146 -14.63 16.47 -3.37
C LEU A 146 -13.11 16.57 -3.60
N ALA A 147 -12.50 15.53 -4.19
CA ALA A 147 -11.09 15.52 -4.56
C ALA A 147 -10.76 16.44 -5.74
N SER A 148 -11.76 16.77 -6.57
CA SER A 148 -11.57 17.55 -7.79
C SER A 148 -10.87 18.88 -7.53
N GLY A 149 -9.69 19.05 -8.14
CA GLY A 149 -8.81 20.20 -7.92
C GLY A 149 -7.36 19.79 -7.74
N ASN A 150 -6.93 19.67 -6.48
CA ASN A 150 -5.51 19.44 -6.14
C ASN A 150 -5.20 18.00 -5.73
N THR A 151 -6.21 17.16 -5.55
CA THR A 151 -6.06 15.78 -5.07
C THR A 151 -6.36 14.82 -6.21
N LYS A 152 -5.41 13.94 -6.53
CA LYS A 152 -5.63 12.86 -7.50
C LYS A 152 -6.25 11.64 -6.83
N VAL A 153 -6.98 10.83 -7.58
CA VAL A 153 -7.69 9.65 -7.08
C VAL A 153 -7.02 8.37 -7.56
N ILE A 154 -6.75 7.46 -6.62
CA ILE A 154 -6.37 6.08 -6.91
C ILE A 154 -7.62 5.22 -6.78
N CYS A 155 -8.02 4.54 -7.84
CA CYS A 155 -9.04 3.49 -7.79
C CYS A 155 -8.36 2.18 -7.39
N SER A 156 -8.62 1.69 -6.17
CA SER A 156 -7.89 0.54 -5.62
C SER A 156 -8.76 -0.69 -5.39
N GLN A 157 -8.16 -1.87 -5.53
CA GLN A 157 -8.77 -3.14 -5.17
C GLN A 157 -7.71 -4.04 -4.52
N HIS A 158 -8.01 -4.57 -3.34
CA HIS A 158 -7.20 -5.58 -2.67
C HIS A 158 -8.02 -6.86 -2.53
N SER A 159 -7.49 -7.97 -3.00
CA SER A 159 -8.12 -9.28 -2.93
C SER A 159 -7.28 -10.24 -2.11
N SER A 160 -7.92 -10.89 -1.14
CA SER A 160 -7.33 -12.02 -0.42
C SER A 160 -7.33 -13.31 -1.23
N GLU A 161 -8.05 -13.33 -2.35
CA GLU A 161 -8.09 -14.48 -3.25
C GLU A 161 -6.85 -14.52 -4.15
N LYS A 162 -6.58 -15.71 -4.69
CA LYS A 162 -5.52 -15.88 -5.68
C LYS A 162 -5.84 -15.07 -6.94
N PRO A 163 -4.82 -14.46 -7.58
CA PRO A 163 -5.04 -13.69 -8.79
C PRO A 163 -5.66 -14.58 -9.89
N PRO A 164 -6.67 -14.09 -10.62
CA PRO A 164 -7.22 -14.77 -11.78
C PRO A 164 -6.18 -14.79 -12.93
N PRO A 165 -6.46 -15.45 -14.07
CA PRO A 165 -5.60 -15.38 -15.25
C PRO A 165 -5.26 -13.92 -15.63
N ALA A 166 -4.06 -13.69 -16.16
CA ALA A 166 -3.55 -12.36 -16.47
C ALA A 166 -4.53 -11.50 -17.29
N SER A 167 -5.18 -12.09 -18.30
CA SER A 167 -6.17 -11.41 -19.13
C SER A 167 -7.37 -10.87 -18.34
N GLU A 168 -7.82 -11.58 -17.30
CA GLU A 168 -8.92 -11.12 -16.45
C GLU A 168 -8.49 -9.94 -15.57
N ILE A 169 -7.25 -9.95 -15.07
CA ILE A 169 -6.66 -8.83 -14.33
C ILE A 169 -6.55 -7.60 -15.23
N VAL A 170 -6.14 -7.78 -16.49
CA VAL A 170 -6.07 -6.69 -17.48
C VAL A 170 -7.45 -6.09 -17.71
N THR A 171 -8.47 -6.92 -17.94
CA THR A 171 -9.86 -6.46 -18.10
C THR A 171 -10.36 -5.72 -16.87
N GLU A 172 -10.10 -6.22 -15.66
CA GLU A 172 -10.46 -5.53 -14.40
C GLU A 172 -9.81 -4.13 -14.33
N ILE A 173 -8.53 -4.02 -14.66
CA ILE A 173 -7.82 -2.73 -14.68
C ILE A 173 -8.39 -1.78 -15.74
N GLU A 174 -8.72 -2.28 -16.93
CA GLU A 174 -9.35 -1.50 -17.99
C GLU A 174 -10.72 -0.96 -17.55
N GLU A 175 -11.54 -1.77 -16.88
CA GLU A 175 -12.84 -1.37 -16.34
C GLU A 175 -12.70 -0.30 -15.25
N MET A 176 -11.70 -0.45 -14.37
CA MET A 176 -11.42 0.51 -13.29
C MET A 176 -10.77 1.81 -13.77
N SER A 177 -10.16 1.81 -14.96
CA SER A 177 -9.30 2.91 -15.45
C SER A 177 -9.99 4.28 -15.52
N SER A 178 -11.30 4.30 -15.76
CA SER A 178 -12.09 5.54 -15.85
C SER A 178 -12.52 6.12 -14.50
N LEU A 179 -12.26 5.39 -13.40
CA LEU A 179 -12.76 5.71 -12.06
C LEU A 179 -11.73 6.43 -11.20
N GLY A 180 -10.53 6.70 -11.69
CA GLY A 180 -9.49 7.45 -11.00
C GLY A 180 -8.38 7.90 -11.95
N ASP A 181 -7.44 8.68 -11.43
CA ASP A 181 -6.22 9.08 -12.17
C ASP A 181 -5.23 7.92 -12.34
N MET A 182 -5.39 6.87 -11.52
CA MET A 182 -4.56 5.67 -11.50
C MET A 182 -5.35 4.47 -10.94
N VAL A 183 -5.06 3.27 -11.43
CA VAL A 183 -5.58 2.00 -10.90
C VAL A 183 -4.52 1.28 -10.05
N LYS A 184 -4.92 0.73 -8.90
CA LYS A 184 -4.06 -0.05 -8.02
C LYS A 184 -4.73 -1.39 -7.70
N VAL A 185 -4.13 -2.49 -8.11
CA VAL A 185 -4.61 -3.83 -7.78
C VAL A 185 -3.59 -4.61 -6.98
N CYS A 186 -4.05 -5.31 -5.94
CA CYS A 186 -3.22 -6.10 -5.07
C CYS A 186 -3.89 -7.44 -4.74
N TYR A 187 -3.21 -8.56 -5.05
CA TYR A 187 -3.74 -9.91 -4.78
C TYR A 187 -2.84 -10.68 -3.84
N ALA A 188 -3.42 -11.56 -3.02
CA ALA A 188 -2.66 -12.63 -2.39
C ALA A 188 -2.13 -13.60 -3.47
N THR A 189 -0.80 -13.72 -3.62
CA THR A 189 -0.23 -14.51 -4.73
C THR A 189 -0.58 -15.98 -4.65
N GLY A 190 -0.68 -16.54 -3.44
CA GLY A 190 -0.93 -17.96 -3.24
C GLY A 190 0.14 -18.88 -3.83
N GLY A 191 1.35 -18.35 -4.07
CA GLY A 191 2.51 -19.06 -4.65
C GLY A 191 3.01 -18.44 -5.96
N SER A 192 4.06 -19.05 -6.54
CA SER A 192 4.75 -18.54 -7.73
C SER A 192 3.86 -18.42 -8.97
N GLU A 193 2.82 -19.26 -9.08
CA GLU A 193 1.84 -19.18 -10.18
C GLU A 193 1.09 -17.84 -10.16
N GLY A 194 0.61 -17.41 -9.00
CA GLY A 194 -0.08 -16.12 -8.90
C GLY A 194 0.87 -14.94 -9.12
N SER A 195 2.11 -15.05 -8.65
CA SER A 195 3.16 -14.05 -8.94
C SER A 195 3.43 -13.90 -10.44
N LEU A 196 3.43 -15.02 -11.19
CA LEU A 196 3.59 -15.00 -12.63
C LEU A 196 2.39 -14.34 -13.32
N ARG A 197 1.15 -14.65 -12.90
CA ARG A 197 -0.07 -14.02 -13.46
C ARG A 197 -0.06 -12.50 -13.30
N LEU A 198 0.36 -12.01 -12.12
CA LEU A 198 0.50 -10.57 -11.87
C LEU A 198 1.58 -9.92 -12.74
N PHE A 199 2.71 -10.61 -12.92
CA PHE A 199 3.79 -10.14 -13.79
C PHE A 199 3.34 -10.10 -15.26
N GLU A 200 2.65 -11.14 -15.73
CA GLU A 200 2.10 -11.23 -17.09
C GLU A 200 1.07 -10.12 -17.35
N ALA A 201 0.15 -9.87 -16.42
CA ALA A 201 -0.82 -8.78 -16.54
C ALA A 201 -0.13 -7.40 -16.64
N ALA A 202 0.88 -7.15 -15.79
CA ALA A 202 1.68 -5.92 -15.87
C ALA A 202 2.45 -5.81 -17.18
N TRP A 203 2.98 -6.93 -17.70
CA TRP A 203 3.68 -6.98 -18.96
C TRP A 203 2.75 -6.66 -20.15
N GLU A 204 1.52 -7.17 -20.13
CA GLU A 204 0.51 -6.90 -21.16
C GLU A 204 0.09 -5.42 -21.16
N LEU A 205 -0.04 -4.80 -19.99
CA LEU A 205 -0.44 -3.40 -19.83
C LEU A 205 0.66 -2.36 -20.07
N ARG A 206 1.93 -2.76 -20.17
CA ARG A 206 3.08 -1.81 -20.20
C ARG A 206 3.05 -0.80 -21.36
N GLU A 207 2.39 -1.12 -22.47
CA GLU A 207 2.26 -0.23 -23.63
C GLU A 207 0.89 0.47 -23.67
N SER A 208 0.06 0.29 -22.64
CA SER A 208 -1.19 1.01 -22.48
C SER A 208 -0.97 2.41 -21.91
N GLU A 209 -1.95 3.29 -22.07
CA GLU A 209 -1.96 4.63 -21.45
C GLU A 209 -2.53 4.60 -20.01
N ILE A 210 -2.81 3.40 -19.47
CA ILE A 210 -3.42 3.25 -18.15
C ILE A 210 -2.32 3.35 -17.08
N ASN A 211 -2.39 4.40 -16.26
CA ASN A 211 -1.56 4.52 -15.07
C ASN A 211 -1.97 3.42 -14.08
N SER A 212 -1.16 2.37 -13.95
CA SER A 212 -1.47 1.24 -13.08
C SER A 212 -0.34 0.87 -12.14
N SER A 213 -0.71 0.29 -10.99
CA SER A 213 0.21 -0.42 -10.10
C SER A 213 -0.38 -1.78 -9.76
N ILE A 214 0.36 -2.82 -10.13
CA ILE A 214 -0.01 -4.23 -9.96
C ILE A 214 1.02 -4.84 -9.02
N MET A 215 0.54 -5.45 -7.95
CA MET A 215 1.43 -6.03 -6.94
C MET A 215 0.82 -7.24 -6.25
N GLY A 216 1.67 -8.07 -5.65
CA GLY A 216 1.23 -9.22 -4.89
C GLY A 216 1.55 -9.10 -3.40
N MET A 217 0.77 -9.80 -2.60
CA MET A 217 1.07 -10.12 -1.20
C MET A 217 1.43 -11.59 -1.07
N GLY A 218 2.47 -11.89 -0.29
CA GLY A 218 3.02 -13.24 -0.15
C GLY A 218 4.20 -13.52 -1.07
N SER A 219 4.70 -14.75 -1.05
CA SER A 219 5.92 -15.14 -1.75
C SER A 219 5.86 -14.81 -3.25
N GLY A 220 6.85 -14.06 -3.73
CA GLY A 220 6.96 -13.60 -5.12
C GLY A 220 6.04 -12.43 -5.49
N GLY A 221 5.28 -11.87 -4.54
CA GLY A 221 4.46 -10.68 -4.76
C GLY A 221 5.28 -9.41 -4.98
N ASP A 222 6.58 -9.47 -4.72
CA ASP A 222 7.56 -8.42 -4.97
C ASP A 222 8.07 -8.43 -6.43
N TRP A 223 7.81 -9.46 -7.24
CA TRP A 223 8.30 -9.52 -8.62
C TRP A 223 7.82 -8.34 -9.48
N PRO A 224 6.53 -7.96 -9.46
CA PRO A 224 6.09 -6.78 -10.21
C PRO A 224 6.74 -5.50 -9.68
N ARG A 225 7.08 -5.43 -8.38
CA ARG A 225 7.73 -4.27 -7.77
C ARG A 225 9.18 -4.12 -8.23
N ILE A 226 9.95 -5.21 -8.17
CA ILE A 226 11.35 -5.26 -8.60
C ILE A 226 11.48 -4.90 -10.07
N HIS A 227 10.57 -5.41 -10.90
CA HIS A 227 10.57 -5.18 -12.35
C HIS A 227 9.71 -4.00 -12.79
N ALA A 228 9.26 -3.14 -11.87
CA ALA A 228 8.36 -2.04 -12.18
C ALA A 228 8.83 -1.12 -13.33
N PRO A 229 10.13 -0.77 -13.47
CA PRO A 229 10.61 -0.02 -14.63
C PRO A 229 10.41 -0.75 -15.96
N LEU A 230 10.78 -2.04 -16.02
CA LEU A 230 10.59 -2.88 -17.20
C LEU A 230 9.11 -3.03 -17.56
N LEU A 231 8.26 -3.16 -16.55
CA LEU A 231 6.82 -3.31 -16.67
C LEU A 231 6.09 -1.98 -16.90
N ARG A 232 6.80 -0.84 -16.88
CA ARG A 232 6.24 0.51 -16.96
C ARG A 232 5.05 0.73 -16.03
N GLN A 233 5.15 0.21 -14.81
CA GLN A 233 4.17 0.56 -13.79
C GLN A 233 4.24 2.06 -13.52
N TYR A 234 3.11 2.68 -13.17
CA TYR A 234 3.09 4.12 -12.89
C TYR A 234 3.72 4.44 -11.52
N MET A 235 3.44 3.59 -10.54
CA MET A 235 3.92 3.73 -9.18
C MET A 235 4.23 2.35 -8.59
N VAL A 236 5.28 2.27 -7.77
CA VAL A 236 5.66 1.08 -7.02
C VAL A 236 5.55 1.37 -5.52
N TYR A 237 4.91 0.46 -4.79
CA TYR A 237 4.80 0.57 -3.34
C TYR A 237 5.93 -0.20 -2.65
N SER A 238 6.56 0.44 -1.68
CA SER A 238 7.71 -0.04 -0.92
C SER A 238 7.52 0.28 0.58
N THR A 239 8.50 -0.06 1.40
CA THR A 239 8.46 0.10 2.85
C THR A 239 9.82 0.50 3.42
N MET A 240 9.84 1.11 4.61
CA MET A 240 11.07 1.32 5.39
C MET A 240 11.40 0.13 6.30
N GLN A 241 10.52 -0.88 6.39
CA GLN A 241 10.82 -2.11 7.12
C GLN A 241 12.04 -2.79 6.53
N VAL A 242 12.80 -3.49 7.36
CA VAL A 242 14.03 -4.20 6.97
C VAL A 242 13.95 -5.67 7.32
N GLY A 243 14.53 -6.51 6.48
CA GLY A 243 14.72 -7.93 6.75
C GLY A 243 14.29 -8.84 5.61
N TRP A 244 14.94 -9.99 5.52
CA TRP A 244 14.73 -10.99 4.48
C TRP A 244 13.29 -11.53 4.41
N HIS A 245 12.54 -11.43 5.51
CA HIS A 245 11.15 -11.89 5.59
C HIS A 245 10.20 -11.10 4.68
N LEU A 246 10.57 -9.88 4.26
CA LEU A 246 9.75 -9.04 3.38
C LEU A 246 9.47 -9.70 2.03
N ALA A 247 10.43 -10.40 1.45
CA ALA A 247 10.27 -11.12 0.18
C ALA A 247 9.16 -12.18 0.26
N TYR A 248 9.04 -12.87 1.40
CA TYR A 248 7.97 -13.85 1.65
C TYR A 248 6.59 -13.19 1.84
N LYS A 249 6.55 -11.88 2.09
CA LYS A 249 5.34 -11.07 2.18
C LYS A 249 5.04 -10.31 0.89
N GLY A 250 5.87 -10.43 -0.15
CA GLY A 250 5.72 -9.69 -1.40
C GLY A 250 6.05 -8.20 -1.26
N LYS A 251 6.84 -7.86 -0.23
CA LYS A 251 7.29 -6.50 0.08
C LYS A 251 8.77 -6.36 -0.23
N ILE A 252 9.19 -5.14 -0.53
CA ILE A 252 10.60 -4.79 -0.74
C ILE A 252 10.89 -3.45 -0.07
N ASN A 253 12.04 -3.37 0.61
CA ASN A 253 12.50 -2.14 1.24
C ASN A 253 12.90 -1.08 0.18
N ARG A 254 12.76 0.21 0.51
CA ARG A 254 13.08 1.31 -0.43
C ARG A 254 14.51 1.24 -0.96
N SER A 255 15.50 0.99 -0.09
CA SER A 255 16.91 0.91 -0.49
C SER A 255 17.18 -0.35 -1.31
N ASP A 256 16.61 -1.49 -0.92
CA ASP A 256 16.75 -2.76 -1.66
C ASP A 256 16.16 -2.66 -3.07
N LEU A 257 15.04 -1.94 -3.24
CA LEU A 257 14.44 -1.67 -4.54
C LEU A 257 15.37 -0.87 -5.45
N SER A 258 16.04 0.16 -4.92
CA SER A 258 17.04 0.92 -5.67
C SER A 258 18.23 0.06 -6.08
N THR A 259 18.76 -0.76 -5.16
CA THR A 259 19.84 -1.69 -5.48
C THR A 259 19.42 -2.71 -6.53
N ALA A 260 18.20 -3.22 -6.47
CA ALA A 260 17.68 -4.15 -7.48
C ALA A 260 17.64 -3.50 -8.87
N TRP A 261 17.17 -2.26 -8.97
CA TRP A 261 17.10 -1.54 -10.24
C TRP A 261 18.48 -1.22 -10.82
N GLU A 262 19.46 -0.89 -9.98
CA GLU A 262 20.86 -0.71 -10.40
C GLU A 262 21.43 -2.02 -10.95
N LEU A 263 21.27 -3.13 -10.21
CA LEU A 263 21.79 -4.45 -10.63
C LEU A 263 21.11 -4.99 -11.89
N LEU A 264 19.86 -4.63 -12.12
CA LEU A 264 19.09 -5.00 -13.32
C LEU A 264 19.31 -4.06 -14.50
N GLY A 265 20.08 -2.97 -14.34
CA GLY A 265 20.38 -2.00 -15.41
C GLY A 265 19.18 -1.14 -15.79
N TYR A 266 18.25 -0.88 -14.86
CA TYR A 266 17.09 -0.02 -15.11
C TYR A 266 17.38 1.48 -14.90
N LEU A 267 18.50 1.80 -14.26
CA LEU A 267 18.91 3.17 -13.96
C LEU A 267 19.89 3.77 -14.99
N ASP A 268 20.28 3.00 -16.00
CA ASP A 268 21.21 3.38 -17.07
C ASP A 268 20.53 4.04 -18.29
#